data_AF-A0A1C6BYR2-F1
#
_entry.id   AF-A0A1C6BYR2-F1
#
_cell.length_a   1.000
_cell.length_b   1.000
_cell.length_c   1.000
_cell.angle_alpha   90.00
_cell.angle_beta   90.00
_cell.angle_gamma   90.00
#
_symmetry.space_group_name_H-M   'P 1'
#
loop_
_entity.id
_entity.type
_entity.pdbx_description
1 polymer ?
#
loop_
_entity_poly.entity_id
_entity_poly.type
_entity_poly.pdbx_seq_one_letter_code
_entity_poly.pdbx_strand_id
1 'polypeptide(L)'
;MSKYIPGNQKHLSLQDRIYIQNELSKGSSFKDIARFLYKDTTTISKEVKSRRLSDWWHKGTFYNAHNFCIHRYHCKKKNACGKIVLCGVKYASCPTCNQTCPDFEKERCNRLDRPLMSAMAAQGL
;
A
#
# COMPACT_ATOMS: atom_id res chain seq x y z
N MET A 1 -17.46 14.73 13.24
CA MET A 1 -18.32 13.55 13.44
C MET A 1 -19.74 13.88 13.04
N SER A 2 -20.45 12.92 12.44
CA SER A 2 -21.88 13.09 12.20
C SER A 2 -22.62 13.14 13.55
N LYS A 3 -23.40 14.20 13.81
CA LYS A 3 -24.14 14.36 15.08
C LYS A 3 -25.29 13.35 15.26
N TYR A 4 -25.57 12.54 14.23
CA TYR A 4 -26.83 11.78 14.10
C TYR A 4 -26.70 10.28 14.31
N ILE A 5 -25.48 9.71 14.30
CA ILE A 5 -25.29 8.26 14.50
C ILE A 5 -24.32 8.08 15.67
N PRO A 6 -24.81 7.72 16.87
CA PRO A 6 -23.92 7.35 17.96
C PRO A 6 -23.12 6.12 17.53
N GLY A 7 -21.83 6.31 17.26
CA GLY A 7 -20.98 5.26 16.74
C GLY A 7 -20.74 4.17 17.79
N ASN A 8 -20.96 2.93 17.40
CA ASN A 8 -20.55 1.78 18.21
C ASN A 8 -19.02 1.64 18.13
N GLN A 9 -18.29 1.98 19.20
CA GLN A 9 -16.81 2.02 19.27
C GLN A 9 -16.11 0.67 19.03
N LYS A 10 -16.87 -0.40 18.75
CA LYS A 10 -16.34 -1.70 18.35
C LYS A 10 -15.67 -1.66 16.97
N HIS A 11 -14.69 -2.54 16.75
CA HIS A 11 -14.12 -2.78 15.43
C HIS A 11 -15.16 -3.38 14.46
N LEU A 12 -14.94 -3.21 13.16
CA LEU A 12 -15.74 -3.87 12.12
C LEU A 12 -15.46 -5.37 12.14
N SER A 13 -16.51 -6.17 12.19
CA SER A 13 -16.44 -7.62 12.07
C SER A 13 -16.16 -8.03 10.61
N LEU A 14 -15.84 -9.31 10.39
CA LEU A 14 -15.75 -9.85 9.03
C LEU A 14 -17.08 -9.74 8.28
N GLN A 15 -18.20 -9.99 8.98
CA GLN A 15 -19.55 -9.88 8.39
C GLN A 15 -19.89 -8.43 8.02
N ASP A 16 -19.47 -7.47 8.84
CA ASP A 16 -19.67 -6.05 8.54
C ASP A 16 -18.93 -5.66 7.25
N ARG A 17 -17.73 -6.20 7.04
CA ARG A 17 -16.94 -5.96 5.81
C ARG A 17 -17.58 -6.60 4.58
N ILE A 18 -18.09 -7.82 4.69
CA ILE A 18 -18.84 -8.49 3.62
C ILE A 18 -20.09 -7.68 3.27
N TYR A 19 -20.81 -7.18 4.29
CA TYR A 19 -21.96 -6.31 4.10
C TYR A 19 -21.59 -5.02 3.37
N ILE A 20 -20.53 -4.32 3.80
CA ILE A 20 -20.01 -3.11 3.12
C ILE A 20 -19.73 -3.43 1.64
N GLN A 21 -19.04 -4.52 1.35
CA GLN A 21 -18.71 -4.92 -0.03
C GLN A 21 -19.97 -5.14 -0.89
N ASN A 22 -20.97 -5.83 -0.36
CA ASN A 22 -22.22 -6.10 -1.06
C ASN A 22 -23.02 -4.82 -1.33
N GLU A 23 -23.13 -3.93 -0.35
CA GLU A 23 -23.87 -2.67 -0.50
C GLU A 23 -23.17 -1.69 -1.45
N LEU A 24 -21.83 -1.67 -1.45
CA LEU A 24 -21.08 -0.91 -2.45
C LEU A 24 -21.33 -1.43 -3.87
N SER A 25 -21.45 -2.75 -4.03
CA SER A 25 -21.76 -3.36 -5.34
C SER A 25 -23.16 -3.02 -5.83
N LYS A 26 -24.09 -2.72 -4.92
CA LYS A 26 -25.45 -2.24 -5.23
C LYS A 26 -25.52 -0.72 -5.47
N GLY A 27 -24.45 0.02 -5.23
CA GLY A 27 -24.42 1.48 -5.34
C GLY A 27 -25.00 2.22 -4.13
N SER A 28 -25.14 1.56 -2.98
CA SER A 28 -25.64 2.19 -1.75
C SER A 28 -24.70 3.30 -1.25
N SER A 29 -25.28 4.37 -0.70
CA SER A 29 -24.49 5.49 -0.19
C SER A 29 -23.75 5.11 1.11
N PHE A 30 -22.59 5.72 1.37
CA PHE A 30 -21.86 5.49 2.63
C PHE A 30 -22.69 5.87 3.86
N LYS A 31 -23.62 6.81 3.72
CA LYS A 31 -24.51 7.24 4.79
C LYS A 31 -25.49 6.14 5.18
N ASP A 32 -26.01 5.41 4.20
CA ASP A 32 -26.98 4.35 4.43
C ASP A 32 -26.31 3.09 4.99
N ILE A 33 -25.13 2.75 4.47
CA ILE A 33 -24.28 1.66 4.99
C ILE A 33 -23.89 1.93 6.45
N ALA A 34 -23.47 3.17 6.74
CA ALA A 34 -23.11 3.60 8.09
C ALA A 34 -24.30 3.53 9.06
N ARG A 35 -25.49 3.93 8.60
CA ARG A 35 -26.73 3.85 9.38
C ARG A 35 -27.09 2.40 9.71
N PHE A 36 -26.97 1.48 8.77
CA PHE A 36 -27.26 0.07 9.00
C PHE A 36 -26.30 -0.58 10.01
N LEU A 37 -25.00 -0.28 9.92
CA LEU A 37 -23.98 -0.86 10.79
C LEU A 37 -23.80 -0.14 12.13
N TYR A 38 -24.56 0.94 12.38
CA TYR A 38 -24.37 1.83 13.54
C TYR A 38 -22.92 2.30 13.68
N LYS A 39 -22.33 2.70 12.55
CA LYS A 39 -20.96 3.26 12.47
C LYS A 39 -21.02 4.69 11.99
N ASP A 40 -19.98 5.47 12.32
CA ASP A 40 -19.82 6.78 11.69
C ASP A 40 -19.45 6.58 10.21
N THR A 41 -19.97 7.45 9.34
CA THR A 41 -19.67 7.45 7.90
C THR A 41 -18.17 7.46 7.59
N THR A 42 -17.35 8.11 8.43
CA THR A 42 -15.89 8.13 8.28
C THR A 42 -15.25 6.77 8.53
N THR A 43 -15.84 5.92 9.36
CA THR A 43 -15.38 4.54 9.57
C THR A 43 -15.54 3.71 8.30
N ILE A 44 -16.69 3.83 7.64
CA ILE A 44 -16.94 3.16 6.35
C ILE A 44 -15.95 3.69 5.30
N SER A 45 -15.81 5.00 5.17
CA SER A 45 -14.84 5.62 4.24
C SER A 45 -13.40 5.16 4.47
N LYS A 46 -12.97 5.02 5.73
CA LYS A 46 -11.63 4.54 6.08
C LYS A 46 -11.42 3.07 5.73
N GLU A 47 -12.39 2.20 6.02
CA GLU A 47 -12.33 0.79 5.63
C GLU A 47 -12.23 0.64 4.10
N VAL A 48 -13.12 1.32 3.36
CA VAL A 48 -13.11 1.29 1.89
C VAL A 48 -11.78 1.79 1.33
N LYS A 49 -11.26 2.92 1.84
CA LYS A 49 -9.97 3.46 1.39
C LYS A 49 -8.80 2.51 1.69
N SER A 50 -8.81 1.84 2.85
CA SER A 50 -7.78 0.88 3.27
C SER A 50 -7.80 -0.40 2.44
N ARG A 51 -8.98 -0.84 1.98
CA ARG A 51 -9.19 -2.09 1.24
C ARG A 51 -9.23 -1.92 -0.27
N ARG A 52 -9.39 -0.69 -0.78
CA ARG A 52 -9.38 -0.41 -2.21
C ARG A 52 -8.05 -0.90 -2.79
N LEU A 53 -8.12 -1.74 -3.83
CA LEU A 53 -6.95 -2.08 -4.63
C LEU A 53 -6.33 -0.78 -5.15
N SER A 54 -5.05 -0.57 -4.85
CA SER A 54 -4.35 0.63 -5.32
C SER A 54 -4.50 0.75 -6.84
N ASP A 55 -4.94 1.90 -7.33
CA ASP A 55 -4.95 2.25 -8.76
C ASP A 55 -3.53 2.50 -9.27
N TRP A 56 -2.60 1.58 -8.99
CA TRP A 56 -1.24 1.64 -9.49
C TRP A 56 -1.21 1.78 -11.01
N TRP A 57 -2.19 1.16 -11.68
CA TRP A 57 -2.29 1.16 -13.12
C TRP A 57 -2.64 2.54 -13.72
N HIS A 58 -3.33 3.41 -12.98
CA HIS A 58 -3.72 4.77 -13.42
C HIS A 58 -2.95 5.90 -12.72
N LYS A 59 -2.23 5.60 -11.64
CA LYS A 59 -1.35 6.55 -10.96
C LYS A 59 0.07 6.28 -11.43
N GLY A 60 0.50 6.98 -12.46
CA GLY A 60 1.92 7.18 -12.76
C GLY A 60 2.57 7.95 -11.61
N THR A 61 2.75 7.29 -10.46
CA THR A 61 3.62 7.82 -9.42
C THR A 61 5.02 7.79 -10.02
N PHE A 62 5.46 9.00 -10.37
CA PHE A 62 6.71 9.27 -11.07
C PHE A 62 7.92 8.69 -10.32
N TYR A 63 7.73 8.35 -9.04
CA TYR A 63 8.66 7.63 -8.21
C TYR A 63 7.89 6.59 -7.37
N ASN A 64 8.09 5.30 -7.66
CA ASN A 64 7.70 4.26 -6.73
C ASN A 64 8.60 4.36 -5.49
N ALA A 65 8.14 5.05 -4.44
CA ALA A 65 8.87 5.15 -3.16
C ALA A 65 9.15 3.78 -2.54
N HIS A 66 8.42 2.75 -2.97
CA HIS A 66 8.61 1.37 -2.55
C HIS A 66 9.48 0.56 -3.52
N ASN A 67 10.05 1.15 -4.58
CA ASN A 67 11.05 0.48 -5.44
C ASN A 67 12.45 0.69 -4.85
N PHE A 68 13.05 -0.38 -4.35
CA PHE A 68 14.38 -0.35 -3.75
C PHE A 68 15.47 -0.76 -4.72
N CYS A 69 15.21 -0.83 -6.03
CA CYS A 69 16.23 -1.16 -7.01
C CYS A 69 17.21 0.01 -7.20
N ILE A 70 18.52 -0.23 -7.18
CA ILE A 70 19.53 0.81 -7.45
C ILE A 70 19.35 1.41 -8.85
N HIS A 71 18.87 0.61 -9.81
CA HIS A 71 18.66 1.02 -11.19
C HIS A 71 17.34 1.78 -11.39
N ARG A 72 16.54 2.03 -10.34
CA ARG A 72 15.18 2.60 -10.46
C ARG A 72 15.14 3.92 -11.23
N TYR A 73 16.18 4.73 -11.19
CA TYR A 73 16.22 6.03 -11.87
C TYR A 73 16.60 5.96 -13.36
N HIS A 74 17.29 4.90 -13.78
CA HIS A 74 17.85 4.80 -15.14
C HIS A 74 17.32 3.59 -15.92
N CYS A 75 16.59 2.69 -15.27
CA CYS A 75 16.06 1.49 -15.90
C CYS A 75 14.97 1.83 -16.93
N LYS A 76 15.24 1.51 -18.20
CA LYS A 76 14.29 1.66 -19.33
C LYS A 76 13.46 0.40 -19.60
N LYS A 77 13.73 -0.71 -18.89
CA LYS A 77 12.98 -1.96 -19.04
C LYS A 77 11.52 -1.74 -18.66
N LYS A 78 10.62 -2.46 -19.34
CA LYS A 78 9.16 -2.45 -19.11
C LYS A 78 8.69 -3.87 -18.87
N ASN A 79 7.51 -4.04 -18.26
CA ASN A 79 6.89 -5.34 -17.98
C ASN A 79 7.51 -6.16 -16.84
N ALA A 80 7.92 -5.52 -15.73
CA ALA A 80 8.45 -6.27 -14.58
C ALA A 80 7.45 -7.27 -14.01
N CYS A 81 6.15 -6.99 -14.16
CA CYS A 81 5.07 -7.78 -13.60
C CYS A 81 4.92 -9.19 -14.21
N GLY A 82 5.63 -9.52 -15.30
CA GLY A 82 5.59 -10.84 -15.94
C GLY A 82 4.20 -11.27 -16.44
N LYS A 83 3.24 -10.34 -16.56
CA LYS A 83 1.89 -10.65 -17.02
C LYS A 83 1.88 -10.91 -18.53
N ILE A 84 1.05 -11.87 -18.95
CA ILE A 84 0.81 -12.25 -20.36
C ILE A 84 0.41 -11.01 -21.19
N VAL A 85 -0.38 -10.11 -20.60
CA VAL A 85 -0.63 -8.78 -21.16
C VAL A 85 0.48 -7.85 -20.68
N LEU A 86 1.26 -7.32 -21.64
CA LEU A 86 2.37 -6.40 -21.39
C LEU A 86 1.90 -5.19 -20.56
N CYS A 87 2.26 -5.16 -19.28
CA CYS A 87 2.13 -3.96 -18.47
C CYS A 87 3.16 -2.94 -18.97
N GLY A 88 2.77 -2.05 -19.90
CA GLY A 88 3.61 -1.00 -20.51
C GLY A 88 4.28 -0.01 -19.55
N VAL A 89 4.14 -0.27 -18.26
CA VAL A 89 4.78 0.35 -17.10
C VAL A 89 6.28 0.01 -17.07
N LYS A 90 7.11 1.04 -16.86
CA LYS A 90 8.55 0.89 -16.65
C LYS A 90 8.81 0.15 -15.33
N TYR A 91 9.90 -0.61 -15.25
CA TYR A 91 10.35 -1.26 -14.01
C TYR A 91 10.50 -0.26 -12.86
N ALA A 92 11.00 0.95 -13.15
CA ALA A 92 11.08 2.08 -12.21
C ALA A 92 9.77 2.36 -11.47
N SER A 93 8.65 2.25 -12.20
CA SER A 93 7.30 2.52 -11.75
C SER A 93 6.47 1.24 -11.66
N CYS A 94 7.09 0.07 -11.50
CA CYS A 94 6.35 -1.18 -11.29
C CYS A 94 6.36 -1.52 -9.79
N PRO A 95 5.23 -1.88 -9.16
CA PRO A 95 5.18 -2.13 -7.73
C PRO A 95 5.78 -3.50 -7.39
N THR A 96 5.81 -4.40 -8.37
CA THR A 96 6.37 -5.75 -8.22
C THR A 96 7.84 -5.82 -8.59
N CYS A 97 8.48 -4.71 -9.01
CA CYS A 97 9.89 -4.72 -9.44
C CYS A 97 10.81 -5.38 -8.41
N ASN A 98 10.60 -5.15 -7.12
CA ASN A 98 11.42 -5.76 -6.07
C ASN A 98 11.30 -7.28 -5.96
N GLN A 99 10.19 -7.87 -6.43
CA GLN A 99 9.89 -9.29 -6.30
C GLN A 99 10.11 -10.06 -7.60
N THR A 100 9.87 -9.41 -8.75
CA THR A 100 9.77 -10.08 -10.05
C THR A 100 10.88 -9.68 -11.03
N CYS A 101 11.67 -8.64 -10.74
CA CYS A 101 12.76 -8.25 -11.62
C CYS A 101 13.97 -9.20 -11.43
N PRO A 102 14.45 -9.86 -12.50
CA PRO A 102 15.63 -10.72 -12.41
C PRO A 102 16.91 -9.92 -12.14
N ASP A 103 17.01 -8.69 -12.65
CA ASP A 103 18.14 -7.78 -12.43
C ASP A 103 17.95 -6.89 -11.19
N PHE A 104 17.15 -7.34 -10.21
CA PHE A 104 16.87 -6.53 -9.04
C PHE A 104 18.10 -6.48 -8.13
N GLU A 105 18.61 -5.28 -7.90
CA GLU A 105 19.67 -5.05 -6.93
C GLU A 105 19.20 -4.03 -5.89
N LYS A 106 19.14 -4.46 -4.63
CA LYS A 106 18.57 -3.66 -3.53
C LYS A 106 19.54 -2.55 -3.11
N GLU A 107 19.08 -1.31 -3.18
CA GLU A 107 19.74 -0.14 -2.63
C GLU A 107 19.97 -0.32 -1.12
N ARG A 108 21.22 -0.16 -0.70
CA ARG A 108 21.63 -0.18 0.71
C ARG A 108 22.06 1.23 1.12
N CYS A 109 21.70 1.61 2.34
CA CYS A 109 22.12 2.88 2.89
C CYS A 109 23.53 2.72 3.50
N ASN A 110 24.53 3.36 2.90
CA ASN A 110 25.92 3.34 3.40
C ASN A 110 26.07 3.87 4.86
N ARG A 111 25.06 4.58 5.39
CA ARG A 111 25.05 5.01 6.80
C ARG A 111 24.70 3.88 7.77
N LEU A 112 24.00 2.83 7.30
CA LEU A 112 23.65 1.66 8.11
C LEU A 112 24.75 0.59 8.12
N ASP A 113 25.64 0.59 7.12
CA ASP A 113 26.83 -0.28 7.09
C ASP A 113 27.97 0.23 7.98
N ARG A 114 27.84 1.43 8.55
CA ARG A 114 28.81 1.96 9.51
C ARG A 114 28.43 1.41 10.89
N PRO A 115 29.19 0.48 11.49
CA PRO A 115 28.95 0.13 12.89
C PRO A 115 29.05 1.42 13.71
N LEU A 116 28.14 1.59 14.68
CA LEU A 116 28.27 2.65 15.67
C LEU A 116 29.69 2.58 16.23
N MET A 117 30.48 3.63 15.99
CA MET A 117 31.85 3.82 16.49
C MET A 117 31.83 4.03 18.03
N SER A 118 31.15 3.15 18.76
CA SER A 118 31.12 3.12 20.23
C SER A 118 31.15 1.69 20.78
N ALA A 119 31.29 0.67 19.93
CA ALA A 119 31.40 -0.73 20.37
C ALA A 119 32.80 -1.35 20.16
N MET A 120 33.86 -0.53 20.09
CA MET A 120 35.25 -1.00 19.97
C MET A 120 36.17 -0.37 21.04
N ALA A 121 35.73 -0.35 22.30
CA ALA A 121 36.58 0.04 23.43
C ALA A 121 36.40 -0.90 24.65
N ALA A 122 36.16 -2.19 24.39
CA ALA A 122 36.15 -3.20 25.45
C ALA A 122 36.70 -4.52 24.93
N GLN A 123 38.01 -4.55 24.64
CA GLN A 123 38.88 -5.72 24.70
C GLN A 123 40.32 -5.33 24.33
N GLY A 124 41.22 -5.34 25.32
CA GLY A 124 42.66 -5.57 25.10
C GLY A 124 43.62 -4.42 25.38
N LEU A 125 43.91 -4.18 26.67
CA LEU A 125 45.25 -4.22 27.29
C LEU A 125 45.10 -4.02 28.81
#